data_AF-A0A1V9XAB0-F1
#
_entry.id   AF-A0A1V9XAB0-F1
#
_cell.length_a   1.000
_cell.length_b   1.000
_cell.length_c   1.000
_cell.angle_alpha   90.00
_cell.angle_beta   90.00
_cell.angle_gamma   90.00
#
_symmetry.space_group_name_H-M   'P 1'
#
loop_
_entity.id
_entity.type
_entity.pdbx_description
1 polymer ?
#
loop_
_entity_poly.entity_id
_entity_poly.type
_entity_poly.pdbx_seq_one_letter_code
_entity_poly.pdbx_strand_id
1 'polypeptide(L)'
;MAPVSDASCHKPRDGWPMGLTIATQIKATSMKGLFGNIQFDTFGTRSNFSAFVTEHKHGTIVKVGAWTPTSGLSMTRNASWDQVHAEHSLRNRPLRVVTLLVSRKHVISVIVAILAGNKGLHLCC
;
A
#
# COMPACT_ATOMS: atom_id res chain seq x y z
N MET A 1 -42.72 9.39 23.07
CA MET A 1 -41.29 9.75 22.93
C MET A 1 -41.03 10.91 23.88
N ALA A 2 -40.46 10.67 25.06
CA ALA A 2 -40.19 11.74 26.02
C ALA A 2 -39.00 12.60 25.52
N PRO A 3 -39.05 13.93 25.67
CA PRO A 3 -37.97 14.80 25.22
C PRO A 3 -36.71 14.58 26.06
N VAL A 4 -35.55 14.55 25.40
CA VAL A 4 -34.23 14.52 26.06
C VAL A 4 -33.95 15.89 26.69
N SER A 5 -34.54 16.13 27.86
CA SER A 5 -34.61 17.45 28.51
C SER A 5 -33.35 17.86 29.29
N ASP A 6 -32.24 17.14 29.16
CA ASP A 6 -30.99 17.53 29.78
C ASP A 6 -29.87 16.99 28.87
N ALA A 7 -28.90 17.80 28.48
CA ALA A 7 -27.73 17.39 27.65
C ALA A 7 -26.41 17.38 28.47
N SER A 8 -26.48 17.35 29.80
CA SER A 8 -25.32 17.27 30.69
C SER A 8 -24.75 15.87 30.91
N CYS A 9 -23.46 15.68 30.67
CA CYS A 9 -22.73 14.43 30.96
C CYS A 9 -22.38 14.23 32.45
N HIS A 10 -22.66 15.20 33.33
CA HIS A 10 -22.28 15.15 34.75
C HIS A 10 -23.17 14.25 35.62
N LYS A 11 -24.34 13.85 35.11
CA LYS A 11 -25.26 12.95 35.83
C LYS A 11 -25.11 11.54 35.26
N PRO A 12 -25.13 10.49 36.09
CA PRO A 12 -25.33 9.13 35.60
C PRO A 12 -26.65 9.11 34.84
N ARG A 13 -26.61 8.69 33.57
CA ARG A 13 -27.79 8.59 32.73
C ARG A 13 -27.91 7.18 32.25
N ASP A 14 -29.13 6.68 32.30
CA ASP A 14 -29.49 5.55 31.50
C ASP A 14 -29.23 5.90 30.03
N GLY A 15 -28.54 5.00 29.32
CA GLY A 15 -28.28 5.18 27.89
C GLY A 15 -29.58 5.38 27.11
N TRP A 16 -29.49 5.94 25.90
CA TRP A 16 -30.68 6.18 25.10
C TRP A 16 -31.47 4.86 24.89
N PRO A 17 -32.77 4.78 25.28
CA PRO A 17 -33.53 3.53 25.20
C PRO A 17 -33.54 2.86 23.82
N MET A 18 -33.42 3.63 22.74
CA MET A 18 -33.36 3.10 21.36
C MET A 18 -31.94 3.00 20.81
N GLY A 19 -30.92 3.33 21.59
CA GLY A 19 -29.52 3.35 21.14
C GLY A 19 -29.05 2.00 20.63
N LEU A 20 -29.42 0.91 21.31
CA LEU A 20 -29.07 -0.45 20.88
C LEU A 20 -29.76 -0.81 19.56
N THR A 21 -31.05 -0.50 19.42
CA THR A 21 -31.82 -0.73 18.19
C THR A 21 -31.22 0.04 17.01
N ILE A 22 -30.86 1.30 17.21
CA ILE A 22 -30.23 2.11 16.16
C ILE A 22 -28.87 1.53 15.78
N ALA A 23 -28.05 1.15 16.76
CA ALA A 23 -26.76 0.54 16.52
C ALA A 23 -26.87 -0.79 15.74
N THR A 24 -27.87 -1.63 16.04
CA THR A 24 -28.09 -2.88 15.29
C THR A 24 -28.56 -2.62 13.87
N GLN A 25 -29.43 -1.64 13.65
CA GLN A 25 -29.88 -1.25 12.30
C GLN A 25 -28.72 -0.67 11.47
N ILE A 26 -27.85 0.15 12.06
CA ILE A 26 -26.65 0.67 11.39
C ILE A 26 -25.74 -0.51 10.98
N LYS A 27 -25.49 -1.46 11.88
CA LYS A 27 -24.63 -2.62 11.58
C LYS A 27 -25.22 -3.54 10.51
N ALA A 28 -26.55 -3.65 10.42
CA ALA A 28 -27.24 -4.47 9.42
C ALA A 28 -27.32 -3.80 8.03
N THR A 29 -27.00 -2.52 7.91
CA THR A 29 -27.12 -1.77 6.66
C THR A 29 -25.88 -1.94 5.78
N SER A 30 -26.09 -2.15 4.48
CA SER A 30 -25.05 -2.07 3.45
C SER A 30 -25.36 -0.92 2.49
N MET A 31 -24.38 -0.07 2.22
CA MET A 31 -24.56 1.08 1.32
C MET A 31 -23.35 1.30 0.40
N LYS A 32 -23.61 1.88 -0.78
CA LYS A 32 -22.54 2.24 -1.73
C LYS A 32 -22.13 3.70 -1.52
N GLY A 33 -20.89 3.90 -1.06
CA GLY A 33 -20.28 5.23 -0.90
C GLY A 33 -19.19 5.52 -1.93
N LEU A 34 -18.42 6.59 -1.68
CA LEU A 34 -17.33 7.04 -2.55
C LEU A 34 -16.25 5.95 -2.77
N PHE A 35 -15.95 5.19 -1.72
CA PHE A 35 -14.94 4.12 -1.73
C PHE A 35 -15.55 2.72 -1.93
N GLY A 36 -16.71 2.64 -2.59
CA GLY A 36 -17.41 1.39 -2.83
C GLY A 36 -18.32 0.97 -1.68
N ASN A 37 -18.44 -0.33 -1.45
CA ASN A 37 -19.40 -0.85 -0.47
C ASN A 37 -18.96 -0.52 0.97
N ILE A 38 -19.93 -0.16 1.80
CA ILE A 38 -19.78 0.14 3.23
C ILE A 38 -20.68 -0.85 3.97
N GLN A 39 -20.06 -1.68 4.79
CA GLN A 39 -20.66 -2.77 5.54
C GLN A 39 -19.95 -2.84 6.89
N PHE A 40 -20.66 -3.33 7.91
CA PHE A 40 -20.10 -3.47 9.26
C PHE A 40 -20.15 -4.94 9.71
N ASP A 41 -19.21 -5.33 10.56
CA ASP A 41 -19.26 -6.60 11.27
C ASP A 41 -20.14 -6.54 12.53
N THR A 42 -20.19 -7.64 13.27
CA THR A 42 -20.96 -7.74 14.52
C THR A 42 -20.49 -6.77 15.60
N PHE A 43 -19.21 -6.36 15.57
CA PHE A 43 -18.59 -5.42 16.50
C PHE A 43 -18.71 -3.96 16.06
N GLY A 44 -19.20 -3.69 14.84
CA GLY A 44 -19.33 -2.35 14.28
C GLY A 44 -18.07 -1.87 13.53
N THR A 45 -17.13 -2.76 13.23
CA THR A 45 -15.96 -2.46 12.40
C THR A 45 -16.33 -2.56 10.93
N ARG A 46 -15.79 -1.67 10.09
CA ARG A 46 -16.02 -1.74 8.64
C ARG A 46 -15.39 -3.02 8.07
N SER A 47 -16.19 -3.84 7.42
CA SER A 47 -15.77 -5.11 6.84
C SER A 47 -16.02 -5.14 5.33
N ASN A 48 -15.37 -6.10 4.65
CA ASN A 48 -15.59 -6.37 3.22
C ASN A 48 -15.52 -5.10 2.33
N PHE A 49 -14.40 -4.38 2.43
CA PHE A 49 -14.07 -3.20 1.64
C PHE A 49 -12.88 -3.47 0.72
N SER A 50 -12.71 -2.67 -0.32
CA SER A 50 -11.55 -2.73 -1.20
C SER A 50 -10.69 -1.47 -1.07
N ALA A 51 -9.39 -1.63 -1.27
CA ALA A 51 -8.43 -0.53 -1.29
C ALA A 51 -7.67 -0.49 -2.62
N PHE A 52 -7.30 0.70 -3.08
CA PHE A 52 -6.41 0.84 -4.23
C PHE A 52 -4.97 0.96 -3.75
N VAL A 53 -4.08 0.21 -4.39
CA VAL A 53 -2.64 0.34 -4.15
C VAL A 53 -2.09 1.37 -5.11
N THR A 54 -1.38 2.34 -4.57
CA THR A 54 -0.81 3.44 -5.34
C THR A 54 0.69 3.50 -5.12
N GLU A 55 1.40 3.93 -6.15
CA GLU A 55 2.84 4.11 -6.15
C GLU A 55 3.17 5.53 -6.59
N HIS A 56 4.18 6.11 -5.96
CA HIS A 56 4.69 7.42 -6.36
C HIS A 56 5.82 7.24 -7.39
N LYS A 57 5.58 7.65 -8.65
CA LYS A 57 6.57 7.61 -9.74
C LYS A 57 6.72 9.00 -10.34
N HIS A 58 7.95 9.53 -10.35
CA HIS A 58 8.32 10.79 -11.02
C HIS A 58 7.36 11.97 -10.73
N GLY A 59 6.93 12.13 -9.48
CA GLY A 59 6.01 13.21 -9.08
C GLY A 59 4.52 12.91 -9.26
N THR A 60 4.16 11.73 -9.79
CA THR A 60 2.77 11.31 -10.01
C THR A 60 2.43 10.11 -9.14
N ILE A 61 1.22 10.13 -8.55
CA ILE A 61 0.64 8.97 -7.87
C ILE A 61 -0.12 8.14 -8.90
N VAL A 62 0.34 6.92 -9.14
CA VAL A 62 -0.27 5.98 -10.08
C VAL A 62 -0.90 4.82 -9.34
N LYS A 63 -2.09 4.39 -9.77
CA LYS A 63 -2.73 3.17 -9.25
C LYS A 63 -2.03 1.95 -9.85
N VAL A 64 -1.51 1.08 -9.00
CA VAL A 64 -0.73 -0.11 -9.39
C VAL A 64 -1.40 -1.42 -9.00
N GLY A 65 -2.51 -1.36 -8.28
CA GLY A 65 -3.25 -2.56 -7.91
C GLY A 65 -4.53 -2.28 -7.12
N ALA A 66 -5.14 -3.36 -6.69
CA ALA A 66 -6.26 -3.39 -5.77
C ALA A 66 -5.99 -4.42 -4.68
N TRP A 67 -6.54 -4.18 -3.49
CA TRP A 67 -6.50 -5.11 -2.37
C TRP A 67 -7.92 -5.36 -1.88
N THR A 68 -8.23 -6.61 -1.57
CA THR A 68 -9.45 -6.99 -0.86
C THR A 68 -9.13 -7.96 0.28
N PRO A 69 -9.97 -8.02 1.34
CA PRO A 69 -9.80 -8.96 2.44
C PRO A 69 -9.79 -10.43 1.99
N THR A 70 -10.49 -10.77 0.90
CA THR A 70 -10.64 -12.15 0.42
C THR A 70 -9.57 -12.54 -0.60
N SER A 71 -9.24 -11.64 -1.54
CA SER A 71 -8.26 -11.91 -2.59
C SER A 71 -6.84 -11.51 -2.22
N GLY A 72 -6.66 -10.75 -1.14
CA GLY A 72 -5.39 -10.10 -0.83
C GLY A 72 -4.99 -9.08 -1.89
N LEU A 73 -3.68 -8.94 -2.09
CA LEU A 73 -3.08 -7.96 -3.00
C LEU A 73 -3.13 -8.45 -4.46
N SER A 74 -3.74 -7.66 -5.35
CA SER A 74 -3.78 -7.85 -6.79
C SER A 74 -3.11 -6.69 -7.51
N MET A 75 -1.87 -6.89 -7.95
CA MET A 75 -1.13 -5.89 -8.73
C MET A 75 -1.54 -5.94 -10.21
N THR A 76 -1.75 -4.77 -10.82
CA THR A 76 -2.09 -4.61 -12.24
C THR A 76 -0.87 -4.28 -13.09
N ARG A 77 0.33 -4.41 -12.53
CA ARG A 77 1.60 -4.20 -13.23
C ARG A 77 1.70 -5.18 -14.40
N ASN A 78 1.87 -4.66 -15.60
CA ASN A 78 2.35 -5.49 -16.69
C ASN A 78 3.83 -5.78 -16.46
N ALA A 79 4.20 -7.03 -16.23
CA ALA A 79 5.59 -7.45 -16.09
C ALA A 79 6.46 -7.01 -17.29
N SER A 80 5.88 -6.96 -18.49
CA SER A 80 6.54 -6.45 -19.70
C SER A 80 6.84 -4.95 -19.65
N TRP A 81 5.93 -4.15 -19.09
CA TRP A 81 6.13 -2.71 -18.95
C TRP A 81 7.15 -2.38 -17.85
N ASP A 82 7.16 -3.16 -16.76
CA ASP A 82 8.15 -3.02 -15.69
C ASP A 82 9.55 -3.46 -16.15
N GLN A 83 9.67 -4.48 -17.00
CA GLN A 83 10.97 -4.87 -17.55
C GLN A 83 11.51 -3.82 -18.54
N VAL A 84 10.67 -3.31 -19.45
CA VAL A 84 11.05 -2.21 -20.34
C VAL A 84 11.37 -0.94 -19.56
N HIS A 85 10.59 -0.60 -18.51
CA HIS A 85 10.91 0.52 -17.63
C HIS A 85 12.16 0.28 -16.79
N ALA A 86 12.44 -0.95 -16.35
CA ALA A 86 13.66 -1.27 -15.64
C ALA A 86 14.86 -1.08 -16.57
N GLU A 87 14.83 -1.60 -17.79
CA GLU A 87 15.88 -1.39 -18.78
C GLU A 87 16.07 0.09 -19.15
N HIS A 88 14.97 0.85 -19.34
CA HIS A 88 15.04 2.29 -19.60
C HIS A 88 15.48 3.10 -18.38
N SER A 89 15.09 2.71 -17.17
CA SER A 89 15.48 3.36 -15.92
C SER A 89 16.95 3.09 -15.61
N LEU A 90 17.47 1.92 -15.96
CA LEU A 90 18.88 1.53 -15.78
C LEU A 90 19.81 2.11 -16.85
N ARG A 91 19.27 2.56 -18.00
CA ARG A 91 20.07 3.27 -19.01
C ARG A 91 20.67 4.54 -18.41
N ASN A 92 21.99 4.66 -18.51
CA ASN A 92 22.77 5.79 -17.99
C ASN A 92 22.59 6.06 -16.48
N ARG A 93 22.21 5.05 -15.68
CA ARG A 93 22.28 5.13 -14.21
C ARG A 93 23.48 4.34 -13.71
N PRO A 94 24.49 4.99 -13.11
CA PRO A 94 25.61 4.27 -12.53
C PRO A 94 25.12 3.44 -11.33
N LEU A 95 25.44 2.15 -11.32
CA LEU A 95 25.19 1.31 -10.15
C LEU A 95 26.19 1.67 -9.06
N ARG A 96 25.72 1.84 -7.83
CA ARG A 96 26.59 2.08 -6.67
C ARG A 96 27.23 0.77 -6.26
N VAL A 97 28.48 0.58 -6.66
CA VAL A 97 29.28 -0.57 -6.23
C VAL A 97 29.86 -0.30 -4.85
N VAL A 98 29.53 -1.16 -3.88
CA VAL A 98 30.13 -1.15 -2.54
C VAL A 98 31.07 -2.34 -2.46
N THR A 99 32.35 -2.09 -2.21
CA THR A 99 33.38 -3.11 -2.00
C THR A 99 34.14 -2.81 -0.72
N LEU A 100 34.74 -3.83 -0.11
CA LEU A 100 35.58 -3.73 1.08
C LEU A 100 37.00 -4.13 0.70
N LEU A 101 37.99 -3.41 1.23
CA LEU A 101 39.39 -3.74 1.00
C LEU A 101 39.77 -4.99 1.79
N VAL A 102 40.05 -6.09 1.10
CA VAL A 102 40.57 -7.32 1.70
C VAL A 102 42.08 -7.36 1.46
N SER A 103 42.88 -7.21 2.52
CA SER A 103 44.33 -7.19 2.41
C SER A 103 44.89 -8.59 2.13
N ARG A 104 44.96 -8.99 0.85
CA ARG A 104 46.02 -9.86 0.36
C ARG A 104 46.54 -9.28 -0.95
N LYS A 105 47.86 -9.30 -1.05
CA LYS A 105 48.67 -8.54 -1.99
C LYS A 105 48.13 -8.62 -3.44
N HIS A 106 48.34 -7.51 -4.15
CA HIS A 106 48.11 -7.22 -5.57
C HIS A 106 46.81 -6.45 -5.89
N VAL A 107 47.03 -5.14 -6.11
CA VAL A 107 46.32 -4.15 -6.95
C VAL A 107 44.79 -4.12 -6.88
N ILE A 108 44.25 -3.06 -6.28
CA ILE A 108 42.83 -2.71 -6.39
C ILE A 108 42.65 -1.89 -7.68
N SER A 109 42.23 -2.54 -8.76
CA SER A 109 41.63 -1.82 -9.89
C SER A 109 40.17 -1.53 -9.52
N VAL A 110 39.89 -0.30 -9.07
CA VAL A 110 38.51 0.18 -8.95
C VAL A 110 37.98 0.42 -10.36
N ILE A 111 37.54 -0.65 -11.01
CA ILE A 111 36.81 -0.55 -12.27
C ILE A 111 35.43 -0.02 -11.89
N VAL A 112 35.13 1.23 -12.23
CA VAL A 112 33.75 1.70 -12.28
C VAL A 112 33.07 0.91 -13.38
N ALA A 113 32.50 -0.24 -13.02
CA ALA A 113 31.73 -1.06 -13.93
C ALA A 113 30.41 -0.36 -14.21
N ILE A 114 30.36 0.42 -15.29
CA ILE A 114 29.09 0.82 -15.89
C ILE A 114 28.52 -0.45 -16.53
N LEU A 115 27.70 -1.18 -15.78
CA LEU A 115 26.94 -2.30 -16.32
C LEU A 115 25.88 -1.73 -17.26
N ALA A 116 26.26 -1.47 -18.51
CA ALA A 116 25.30 -1.27 -19.59
C ALA A 116 24.55 -2.58 -19.78
N GLY A 117 23.23 -2.54 -19.57
CA GLY A 117 22.37 -3.71 -19.68
C GLY A 117 22.64 -4.52 -20.95
N ASN A 118 22.66 -5.84 -20.77
CA ASN A 118 22.67 -6.88 -21.81
C ASN A 118 23.97 -7.18 -22.57
N LYS A 119 25.13 -7.16 -21.89
CA LYS A 119 26.29 -7.99 -22.29
C LYS A 119 26.83 -8.69 -21.05
N GLY A 120 27.03 -10.00 -21.16
CA GLY A 120 27.45 -10.87 -20.07
C GLY A 120 28.67 -10.33 -19.31
N LEU A 121 28.72 -10.67 -18.03
CA LEU A 121 29.78 -10.31 -17.11
C LEU A 121 31.10 -10.97 -17.55
N HIS A 122 31.83 -10.35 -18.48
CA HIS A 122 33.21 -10.72 -18.75
C HIS A 122 34.09 -9.88 -17.83
N LEU A 123 34.46 -10.46 -16.68
CA LEU A 123 35.66 -10.03 -15.97
C LEU A 123 36.85 -10.46 -16.83
N CYS A 124 37.47 -9.53 -17.56
CA CYS A 124 38.85 -9.74 -17.99
C CYS A 124 39.74 -9.65 -16.76
N CYS A 125 40.42 -10.76 -16.44
CA CYS A 125 41.66 -10.76 -15.68
C CYS A 125 42.80 -10.25 -16.56
#